data_AF-A0A2E0HU32-F1
#
_entry.id   AF-A0A2E0HU32-F1
#
_cell.length_a   1.000
_cell.length_b   1.000
_cell.length_c   1.000
_cell.angle_alpha   90.00
_cell.angle_beta   90.00
_cell.angle_gamma   90.00
#
_symmetry.space_group_name_H-M   'P 1'
#
loop_
_entity.id
_entity.type
_entity.pdbx_description
1 polymer ?
#
loop_
_entity_poly.entity_id
_entity_poly.type
_entity_poly.pdbx_seq_one_letter_code
_entity_poly.pdbx_strand_id
1 'polypeptide(L)'
;MFKAPYIFIILQTKLTKTFSPLQSFQNTFFSYKTLVVATSTFLIIMGFIKEPIFILVSAFYFLFLGTAYKIGSKIEDYAINAAYNWSIKWVLFIAFSYLSGVYINSALVYAIFFFILVNISLNPTFFVVKNSVKT
;
A
#
# COMPACT_ATOMS: atom_id res chain seq x y z
N MET A 1 -41.54 -35.02 18.14
CA MET A 1 -40.69 -33.97 18.76
C MET A 1 -39.22 -34.24 18.41
N PHE A 2 -38.75 -33.97 17.18
CA PHE A 2 -37.32 -34.06 16.79
C PHE A 2 -37.09 -33.24 15.51
N LYS A 3 -36.95 -31.90 15.63
CA LYS A 3 -36.51 -31.01 14.53
C LYS A 3 -35.36 -30.07 14.93
N ALA A 4 -35.04 -29.98 16.21
CA ALA A 4 -33.99 -29.10 16.74
C ALA A 4 -32.54 -29.50 16.41
N PRO A 5 -32.12 -30.79 16.38
CA PRO A 5 -30.69 -31.11 16.25
C PRO A 5 -30.14 -30.90 14.84
N TYR A 6 -30.96 -31.10 13.80
CA TYR A 6 -30.54 -30.92 12.41
C TYR A 6 -30.27 -29.46 12.05
N ILE A 7 -31.08 -28.53 12.57
CA ILE A 7 -30.89 -27.09 12.32
C ILE A 7 -29.59 -26.61 12.98
N PHE A 8 -29.26 -27.10 14.18
CA PHE A 8 -28.04 -26.73 14.89
C PHE A 8 -26.76 -27.20 14.17
N ILE A 9 -26.76 -28.42 13.62
CA ILE A 9 -25.63 -28.97 12.86
C ILE A 9 -25.44 -28.21 11.53
N ILE A 10 -26.53 -27.87 10.85
CA ILE A 10 -26.48 -27.05 9.62
C ILE A 10 -25.95 -25.64 9.93
N LEU A 11 -26.33 -25.06 11.08
CA LEU A 11 -25.84 -23.74 11.49
C LEU A 11 -24.33 -23.78 11.81
N GLN A 12 -23.87 -24.80 12.54
CA GLN A 12 -22.45 -25.00 12.90
C GLN A 12 -21.56 -25.23 11.67
N THR A 13 -22.01 -26.05 10.72
CA THR A 13 -21.28 -26.31 9.46
C THR A 13 -21.25 -25.09 8.55
N LYS A 14 -22.32 -24.26 8.54
CA LYS A 14 -22.34 -23.01 7.78
C LYS A 14 -21.43 -21.95 8.41
N LEU A 15 -21.42 -21.83 9.74
CA LEU A 15 -20.56 -20.90 10.50
C LEU A 15 -19.07 -21.22 10.37
N THR A 16 -18.68 -22.49 10.52
CA THR A 16 -17.28 -22.93 10.36
C THR A 16 -16.76 -22.72 8.92
N LYS A 17 -17.61 -22.95 7.92
CA LYS A 17 -17.28 -22.74 6.50
C LYS A 17 -17.22 -21.26 6.10
N THR A 18 -17.83 -20.34 6.85
CA THR A 18 -17.67 -18.89 6.67
C THR A 18 -16.50 -18.31 7.47
N PHE A 19 -16.06 -18.99 8.52
CA PHE A 19 -14.92 -18.56 9.34
C PHE A 19 -13.57 -18.89 8.66
N SER A 20 -13.46 -20.04 7.97
CA SER A 20 -12.22 -20.45 7.30
C SER A 20 -11.80 -19.59 6.09
N PRO A 21 -12.70 -19.07 5.22
CA PRO A 21 -12.32 -18.23 4.09
C PRO A 21 -11.96 -16.81 4.54
N LEU A 22 -12.66 -16.28 5.56
CA LEU A 22 -12.34 -14.97 6.13
C LEU A 22 -10.98 -15.00 6.82
N GLN A 23 -10.69 -16.05 7.60
CA GLN A 23 -9.42 -16.25 8.26
C GLN A 23 -8.29 -16.47 7.24
N SER A 24 -8.54 -17.22 6.16
CA SER A 24 -7.59 -17.38 5.05
C SER A 24 -7.33 -16.06 4.33
N PHE A 25 -8.37 -15.28 4.02
CA PHE A 25 -8.24 -13.96 3.38
C PHE A 25 -7.47 -12.97 4.26
N GLN A 26 -7.79 -12.93 5.57
CA GLN A 26 -7.06 -12.13 6.54
C GLN A 26 -5.59 -12.54 6.59
N ASN A 27 -5.29 -13.84 6.70
CA ASN A 27 -3.92 -14.34 6.71
C ASN A 27 -3.15 -13.97 5.44
N THR A 28 -3.76 -14.07 4.26
CA THR A 28 -3.16 -13.65 2.99
C THR A 28 -2.94 -12.14 2.94
N PHE A 29 -3.89 -11.34 3.41
CA PHE A 29 -3.79 -9.88 3.43
C PHE A 29 -2.73 -9.37 4.42
N PHE A 30 -2.68 -9.94 5.64
CA PHE A 30 -1.64 -9.66 6.61
C PHE A 30 -0.28 -10.13 6.10
N SER A 31 -0.21 -11.29 5.45
CA SER A 31 1.02 -11.79 4.82
C SER A 31 1.54 -10.85 3.75
N TYR A 32 0.69 -10.33 2.86
CA TYR A 32 1.07 -9.34 1.86
C TYR A 32 1.62 -8.05 2.48
N LYS A 33 0.93 -7.48 3.48
CA LYS A 33 1.40 -6.26 4.15
C LYS A 33 2.74 -6.47 4.85
N THR A 34 2.89 -7.59 5.56
CA THR A 34 4.15 -7.96 6.21
C THR A 34 5.27 -8.14 5.18
N LEU A 35 4.98 -8.75 4.04
CA LEU A 35 5.94 -8.92 2.95
C LEU A 35 6.39 -7.56 2.39
N VAL A 36 5.46 -6.65 2.11
CA VAL A 36 5.79 -5.29 1.63
C VAL A 36 6.68 -4.56 2.62
N VAL A 37 6.37 -4.61 3.91
CA VAL A 37 7.19 -3.96 4.96
C VAL A 37 8.57 -4.61 5.04
N ALA A 38 8.65 -5.94 5.05
CA ALA A 38 9.92 -6.66 5.10
C ALA A 38 10.82 -6.35 3.89
N THR A 39 10.27 -6.38 2.68
CA THR A 39 11.00 -6.04 1.45
C THR A 39 11.41 -4.58 1.43
N SER A 40 10.54 -3.67 1.88
CA SER A 40 10.87 -2.24 2.00
C SER A 40 12.05 -2.01 2.95
N THR A 41 12.02 -2.62 4.13
CA THR A 41 13.11 -2.54 5.11
C THR A 41 14.41 -3.10 4.57
N PHE A 42 14.35 -4.25 3.89
CA PHE A 42 15.53 -4.84 3.24
C PHE A 42 16.13 -3.89 2.19
N LEU A 43 15.30 -3.29 1.33
CA LEU A 43 15.77 -2.35 0.30
C LEU A 43 16.39 -1.09 0.92
N ILE A 44 15.82 -0.57 2.01
CA ILE A 44 16.39 0.57 2.73
C ILE A 44 17.75 0.22 3.35
N ILE A 45 17.88 -0.94 3.98
CA ILE A 45 19.15 -1.38 4.58
C ILE A 45 20.23 -1.53 3.50
N MET A 46 19.92 -2.23 2.41
CA MET A 46 20.87 -2.45 1.32
C MET A 46 21.24 -1.13 0.63
N GLY A 47 20.26 -0.25 0.42
CA GLY A 47 20.48 1.09 -0.12
C GLY A 47 21.39 1.93 0.79
N PHE A 48 21.17 1.89 2.11
CA PHE A 48 21.99 2.59 3.10
C PHE A 48 23.43 2.08 3.14
N ILE A 49 23.64 0.76 3.08
CA ILE A 49 24.99 0.17 3.02
C ILE A 49 25.75 0.66 1.78
N LYS A 50 25.07 0.86 0.66
CA LYS A 50 25.67 1.38 -0.57
C LYS A 50 25.88 2.88 -0.55
N GLU A 51 24.94 3.62 0.03
CA GLU A 51 24.95 5.07 0.08
C GLU A 51 24.17 5.57 1.31
N PRO A 52 24.83 6.09 2.36
CA PRO A 52 24.16 6.51 3.59
C PRO A 52 23.06 7.57 3.38
N ILE A 53 23.20 8.41 2.35
CA ILE A 53 22.20 9.44 1.98
C ILE A 53 20.87 8.81 1.52
N PHE A 54 20.84 7.52 1.17
CA PHE A 54 19.63 6.80 0.74
C PHE A 54 18.45 6.92 1.72
N ILE A 55 18.72 6.91 3.04
CA ILE A 55 17.66 7.05 4.05
C ILE A 55 16.95 8.39 3.90
N LEU A 56 17.70 9.46 3.64
CA LEU A 56 17.16 10.80 3.46
C LEU A 56 16.32 10.89 2.18
N VAL A 57 16.82 10.31 1.08
CA VAL A 57 16.06 10.23 -0.19
C VAL A 57 14.74 9.47 0.01
N SER A 58 14.78 8.34 0.73
CA SER A 58 13.59 7.53 1.03
C SER A 58 12.60 8.30 1.90
N ALA A 59 13.07 9.04 2.90
CA ALA A 59 12.23 9.88 3.75
C ALA A 59 11.57 11.02 2.95
N PHE A 60 12.33 11.70 2.10
CA PHE A 60 11.77 12.73 1.22
C PHE A 60 10.73 12.15 0.26
N TYR A 61 10.97 10.96 -0.30
CA TYR A 61 10.01 10.31 -1.17
C TYR A 61 8.64 10.15 -0.49
N PHE A 62 8.61 9.67 0.76
CA PHE A 62 7.39 9.58 1.55
C PHE A 62 6.76 10.94 1.86
N LEU A 63 7.56 11.96 2.18
CA LEU A 63 7.06 13.31 2.44
C LEU A 63 6.36 13.92 1.20
N PHE A 64 6.96 13.76 0.02
CA PHE A 64 6.38 14.22 -1.23
C PHE A 64 5.11 13.44 -1.58
N LEU A 65 5.11 12.12 -1.41
CA LEU A 65 3.90 11.30 -1.57
C LEU A 65 2.79 11.73 -0.62
N GLY A 66 3.09 11.91 0.68
CA GLY A 66 2.11 12.34 1.67
C GLY A 66 1.50 13.70 1.33
N THR A 67 2.34 14.65 0.90
CA THR A 67 1.88 15.96 0.43
C THR A 67 1.00 15.85 -0.82
N ALA A 68 1.42 15.06 -1.80
CA ALA A 68 0.67 14.85 -3.03
C ALA A 68 -0.72 14.27 -2.74
N TYR A 69 -0.81 13.25 -1.89
CA TYR A 69 -2.07 12.66 -1.48
C TYR A 69 -2.94 13.60 -0.65
N LYS A 70 -2.35 14.46 0.18
CA LYS A 70 -3.07 15.52 0.92
C LYS A 70 -3.65 16.59 -0.01
N ILE A 71 -2.98 16.87 -1.13
CA ILE A 71 -3.55 17.72 -2.18
C ILE A 71 -4.69 16.97 -2.87
N GLY A 72 -4.46 15.70 -3.23
CA GLY A 72 -5.46 14.84 -3.86
C GLY A 72 -6.73 14.73 -3.03
N SER A 73 -6.64 14.61 -1.70
CA SER A 73 -7.80 14.51 -0.81
C SER A 73 -8.74 15.72 -0.83
N LYS A 74 -8.32 16.85 -1.43
CA LYS A 74 -9.19 18.03 -1.63
C LYS A 74 -10.03 17.93 -2.91
N ILE A 75 -9.77 16.95 -3.78
CA ILE A 75 -10.54 16.70 -5.00
C ILE A 75 -11.79 15.90 -4.61
N GLU A 76 -12.97 16.50 -4.83
CA GLU A 76 -14.27 15.92 -4.48
C GLU A 76 -14.67 14.75 -5.38
N ASP A 77 -14.44 14.87 -6.68
CA ASP A 77 -14.76 13.80 -7.63
C ASP A 77 -13.83 12.60 -7.43
N TYR A 78 -14.43 11.43 -7.20
CA TYR A 78 -13.71 10.19 -6.92
C TYR A 78 -12.80 9.75 -8.08
N ALA A 79 -13.29 9.84 -9.32
CA ALA A 79 -12.54 9.39 -10.48
C ALA A 79 -11.35 10.33 -10.74
N ILE A 80 -11.56 11.65 -10.61
CA ILE A 80 -10.50 12.64 -10.75
C ILE A 80 -9.45 12.48 -9.63
N ASN A 81 -9.89 12.27 -8.38
CA ASN A 81 -9.02 12.03 -7.24
C ASN A 81 -8.13 10.78 -7.46
N ALA A 82 -8.74 9.67 -7.88
CA ALA A 82 -8.05 8.42 -8.15
C ALA A 82 -7.05 8.58 -9.31
N ALA A 83 -7.44 9.24 -10.40
CA ALA A 83 -6.56 9.51 -11.54
C ALA A 83 -5.39 10.42 -11.16
N TYR A 84 -5.64 11.46 -10.37
CA TYR A 84 -4.60 12.35 -9.85
C TYR A 84 -3.61 11.59 -8.97
N ASN A 85 -4.08 10.87 -7.95
CA ASN A 85 -3.21 10.13 -7.02
C ASN A 85 -2.45 9.00 -7.72
N TRP A 86 -3.05 8.35 -8.72
CA TRP A 86 -2.37 7.35 -9.54
C TRP A 86 -1.25 7.99 -10.37
N SER A 87 -1.54 9.11 -11.04
CA SER A 87 -0.58 9.78 -11.93
C SER A 87 0.58 10.41 -11.15
N ILE A 88 0.29 11.10 -10.04
CA ILE A 88 1.31 11.82 -9.26
C ILE A 88 2.34 10.88 -8.62
N LYS A 89 1.93 9.65 -8.25
CA LYS A 89 2.85 8.60 -7.78
C LYS A 89 3.93 8.27 -8.80
N TRP A 90 3.53 8.11 -10.07
CA TRP A 90 4.46 7.80 -11.16
C TRP A 90 5.32 9.00 -11.55
N VAL A 91 4.80 10.22 -11.46
CA VAL A 91 5.61 11.43 -11.64
C VAL A 91 6.69 11.53 -10.55
N LEU A 92 6.32 11.32 -9.29
CA LEU A 92 7.28 11.33 -8.17
C LEU A 92 8.31 10.20 -8.30
N PHE A 93 7.90 9.01 -8.76
CA PHE A 93 8.81 7.93 -9.07
C PHE A 93 9.89 8.35 -10.06
N ILE A 94 9.49 8.89 -11.22
CA ILE A 94 10.42 9.31 -12.27
C ILE A 94 11.38 10.39 -11.73
N ALA A 95 10.84 11.39 -11.03
CA ALA A 95 11.63 12.47 -10.46
C ALA A 95 12.67 11.96 -9.45
N PHE A 96 12.26 11.10 -8.51
CA PHE A 96 13.17 10.55 -7.51
C PHE A 96 14.15 9.54 -8.11
N SER A 97 13.75 8.75 -9.10
CA SER A 97 14.68 7.88 -9.83
C SER A 97 15.75 8.67 -10.57
N TYR A 98 15.37 9.79 -11.20
CA TYR A 98 16.34 10.70 -11.81
C TYR A 98 17.30 11.30 -10.77
N LEU A 99 16.77 11.85 -9.67
CA LEU A 99 17.59 12.37 -8.57
C LEU A 99 18.52 11.30 -8.00
N SER A 100 18.03 10.07 -7.84
CA SER A 100 18.86 8.96 -7.38
C SER A 100 19.96 8.61 -8.37
N GLY A 101 19.67 8.65 -9.68
CA GLY A 101 20.67 8.38 -10.71
C GLY A 101 21.80 9.41 -10.73
N VAL A 102 21.48 10.66 -10.40
CA VAL A 102 22.44 11.78 -10.34
C VAL A 102 23.23 11.78 -9.03
N TYR A 103 22.57 11.64 -7.88
CA TYR A 103 23.17 11.91 -6.57
C TYR A 103 23.57 10.66 -5.78
N ILE A 104 22.90 9.53 -5.99
CA ILE A 104 23.13 8.29 -5.23
C ILE A 104 23.22 7.08 -6.16
N ASN A 105 23.99 7.21 -7.24
CA ASN A 105 24.08 6.24 -8.32
C ASN A 105 24.45 4.82 -7.85
N SER A 106 25.34 4.73 -6.85
CA SER A 106 25.76 3.49 -6.18
C SER A 106 24.60 2.68 -5.57
N ALA A 107 23.50 3.36 -5.19
CA ALA A 107 22.31 2.77 -4.61
C ALA A 107 21.06 2.85 -5.52
N LEU A 108 21.22 3.28 -6.78
CA LEU A 108 20.11 3.53 -7.72
C LEU A 108 19.17 2.35 -7.90
N VAL A 109 19.71 1.14 -8.03
CA VAL A 109 18.90 -0.07 -8.23
C VAL A 109 17.98 -0.29 -7.05
N TYR A 110 18.50 -0.17 -5.82
CA TYR A 110 17.70 -0.27 -4.60
C TYR A 110 16.64 0.84 -4.52
N ALA A 111 16.98 2.06 -4.97
CA ALA A 111 16.04 3.19 -5.00
C ALA A 111 14.87 2.91 -5.95
N ILE A 112 15.14 2.46 -7.16
CA ILE A 112 14.11 2.14 -8.17
C ILE A 112 13.17 1.06 -7.63
N PHE A 113 13.69 -0.05 -7.12
CA PHE A 113 12.86 -1.12 -6.57
C PHE A 113 12.04 -0.66 -5.37
N PHE A 114 12.64 0.16 -4.49
CA PHE A 114 11.94 0.71 -3.33
C PHE A 114 10.79 1.61 -3.75
N PHE A 115 11.01 2.55 -4.66
CA PHE A 115 9.97 3.47 -5.13
C PHE A 115 8.84 2.72 -5.87
N ILE A 116 9.18 1.74 -6.71
CA ILE A 116 8.17 0.87 -7.36
C ILE A 116 7.34 0.14 -6.31
N LEU A 117 7.99 -0.49 -5.33
CA LEU A 117 7.30 -1.23 -4.25
C LEU A 117 6.33 -0.33 -3.48
N VAL A 118 6.75 0.89 -3.14
CA VAL A 118 5.87 1.88 -2.50
C VAL A 118 4.68 2.24 -3.39
N ASN A 119 4.91 2.51 -4.69
CA ASN A 119 3.84 2.96 -5.59
C ASN A 119 2.76 1.91 -5.86
N ILE A 120 3.15 0.64 -5.97
CA ILE A 120 2.21 -0.47 -6.17
C ILE A 120 1.48 -0.81 -4.87
N SER A 121 2.09 -0.55 -3.71
CA SER A 121 1.49 -0.86 -2.41
C SER A 121 0.49 0.20 -1.94
N LEU A 122 0.66 1.46 -2.35
CA LEU A 122 -0.24 2.55 -1.99
C LEU A 122 -1.49 2.57 -2.88
N ASN A 123 -2.66 2.43 -2.28
CA ASN A 123 -3.93 2.57 -3.00
C ASN A 123 -4.12 4.03 -3.47
N PRO A 124 -4.48 4.29 -4.74
CA PRO A 124 -4.79 5.64 -5.22
C PRO A 124 -5.93 6.34 -4.46
N THR A 125 -6.81 5.63 -3.77
CA THR A 125 -7.96 6.22 -3.06
C THR A 125 -7.81 6.24 -1.54
N PHE A 126 -6.57 6.12 -1.04
CA PHE A 126 -6.29 5.95 0.40
C PHE A 126 -6.87 7.08 1.29
N PHE A 127 -6.93 8.32 0.80
CA PHE A 127 -7.40 9.50 1.55
C PHE A 127 -8.76 10.03 1.09
N VAL A 128 -9.52 9.28 0.28
CA VAL A 128 -10.89 9.69 -0.05
C VAL A 128 -11.73 9.55 1.22
N VAL A 129 -12.15 10.69 1.78
CA VAL A 129 -13.20 10.70 2.80
C VAL A 129 -14.45 10.23 2.09
N LYS A 130 -14.89 9.01 2.40
CA LYS A 130 -16.19 8.51 1.98
C LYS A 130 -17.22 9.35 2.75
N ASN A 131 -17.58 10.51 2.20
CA ASN A 131 -18.77 11.21 2.63
C ASN A 131 -19.88 10.19 2.47
N SER A 132 -20.38 9.66 3.59
CA SER A 132 -21.59 8.87 3.60
C SER A 132 -22.62 9.74 2.93
N VAL A 133 -23.04 9.34 1.73
CA VAL A 133 -24.27 9.85 1.13
C VAL A 133 -25.32 9.57 2.19
N LYS A 134 -25.69 10.61 2.94
CA LYS A 134 -26.93 10.62 3.71
C LYS A 134 -28.02 10.63 2.65
N THR A 135 -28.42 9.43 2.23
CA THR A 135 -29.75 9.17 1.67
C THR A 135 -30.79 9.56 2.69
#